data_AF-A0A1J3ZYQ7-F1
#
_entry.id   AF-A0A1J3ZYQ7-F1
#
_cell.length_a   1.000
_cell.length_b   1.000
_cell.length_c   1.000
_cell.angle_alpha   90.00
_cell.angle_beta   90.00
_cell.angle_gamma   90.00
#
_symmetry.space_group_name_H-M   'P 1'
#
loop_
_entity.id
_entity.type
_entity.pdbx_description
1 polymer ?
#
loop_
_entity_poly.entity_id
_entity_poly.type
_entity_poly.pdbx_seq_one_letter_code
_entity_poly.pdbx_strand_id
1 'polypeptide(L)'
;MEQVYTIYKNPRYKIIQKDNQYLMVDLEQNWCSYLFPMLNWFIPIKYTKLTYQEFNNLDIFSNGSGASQGMITGGIGVIISVLLRSIVGLMDINISQIWILIMFLIGFVAVVGLRLALRKKLKHPSSNKNSKQKVRLIPS
;
A
#
# COMPACT_ATOMS: atom_id res chain seq x y z
N MET A 1 -3.43 8.26 -24.37
CA MET A 1 -4.08 7.44 -23.32
C MET A 1 -3.12 7.31 -22.16
N GLU A 2 -3.52 7.68 -20.96
CA GLU A 2 -2.70 7.48 -19.75
C GLU A 2 -2.89 6.03 -19.29
N GLN A 3 -1.79 5.27 -19.17
CA GLN A 3 -1.81 3.90 -18.67
C GLN A 3 -1.06 3.81 -17.34
N VAL A 4 -1.57 2.99 -16.42
CA VAL A 4 -0.95 2.77 -15.11
C VAL A 4 -0.54 1.31 -15.00
N TYR A 5 0.75 1.09 -14.75
CA TYR A 5 1.34 -0.23 -14.55
C TYR A 5 1.68 -0.47 -13.08
N THR A 6 1.45 -1.68 -12.62
CA THR A 6 1.78 -2.12 -11.26
C THR A 6 3.05 -2.97 -11.29
N ILE A 7 4.01 -2.63 -10.44
CA ILE A 7 5.26 -3.37 -10.31
C ILE A 7 5.00 -4.62 -9.47
N TYR A 8 5.50 -5.76 -9.93
CA TYR A 8 5.35 -7.03 -9.24
C TYR A 8 5.92 -6.96 -7.81
N LYS A 9 5.13 -7.44 -6.84
CA LYS A 9 5.46 -7.46 -5.39
C LYS A 9 5.86 -6.10 -4.79
N ASN A 10 5.62 -4.97 -5.48
CA ASN A 10 5.97 -3.65 -4.98
C ASN A 10 4.77 -2.69 -5.00
N PRO A 11 3.92 -2.69 -3.95
CA PRO A 11 2.74 -1.83 -3.89
C PRO A 11 3.07 -0.35 -3.68
N ARG A 12 4.30 -0.03 -3.27
CA ARG A 12 4.73 1.34 -2.96
C ARG A 12 4.88 2.20 -4.22
N TYR A 13 5.29 1.60 -5.32
CA TYR A 13 5.57 2.32 -6.57
C TYR A 13 4.60 1.91 -7.66
N LYS A 14 4.12 2.90 -8.41
CA LYS A 14 3.36 2.69 -9.65
C LYS A 14 4.02 3.44 -10.79
N ILE A 15 3.86 2.92 -12.00
CA ILE A 15 4.37 3.56 -13.21
C ILE A 15 3.20 4.14 -13.97
N ILE A 16 3.28 5.42 -14.30
CA ILE A 16 2.29 6.13 -15.11
C ILE A 16 2.94 6.45 -16.45
N GLN A 17 2.32 6.03 -17.54
CA GLN A 17 2.74 6.38 -18.89
C GLN A 17 1.97 7.63 -19.34
N LYS A 18 2.70 8.70 -19.64
CA LYS A 18 2.16 9.97 -20.14
C LYS A 18 3.09 10.54 -21.21
N ASP A 19 2.54 10.88 -22.38
CA ASP A 19 3.28 11.50 -23.49
C ASP A 19 4.59 10.78 -23.85
N ASN A 20 4.53 9.45 -24.00
CA ASN A 20 5.70 8.56 -24.22
C ASN A 20 6.76 8.54 -23.10
N GLN A 21 6.50 9.16 -21.95
CA GLN A 21 7.36 9.12 -20.78
C GLN A 21 6.80 8.14 -19.73
N TYR A 22 7.69 7.38 -19.10
CA TYR A 22 7.36 6.49 -18.00
C TYR A 22 7.71 7.17 -16.68
N LEU A 23 6.71 7.44 -15.85
CA LEU A 23 6.84 8.16 -14.60
C LEU A 23 6.65 7.17 -13.44
N MET A 24 7.71 6.91 -12.68
CA MET A 24 7.63 6.10 -11.46
C MET A 24 7.23 6.99 -10.28
N VAL A 25 6.06 6.76 -9.71
CA VAL A 25 5.48 7.55 -8.61
C VAL A 25 5.60 6.77 -7.30
N ASP A 26 6.08 7.43 -6.24
CA ASP A 26 6.17 6.85 -4.88
C ASP A 26 4.89 7.16 -4.07
N LEU A 27 3.95 6.21 -4.04
CA LEU A 27 2.66 6.38 -3.34
C LEU A 27 2.80 6.41 -1.82
N GLU A 28 3.83 5.77 -1.27
CA GLU A 28 4.10 5.78 0.18
C GLU A 28 5.23 6.76 0.52
N GLN A 29 5.23 7.93 -0.12
CA GLN A 29 6.19 9.00 0.20
C GLN A 29 6.09 9.43 1.67
N ASN A 30 4.87 9.47 2.23
CA ASN A 30 4.64 9.76 3.63
C ASN A 30 3.97 8.58 4.33
N TRP A 31 4.25 8.38 5.62
CA TRP A 31 3.61 7.30 6.39
C TRP A 31 2.09 7.50 6.49
N CYS A 32 1.62 8.75 6.56
CA CYS A 32 0.20 9.07 6.58
C CYS A 32 -0.52 8.69 5.28
N SER A 33 0.16 8.74 4.13
CA SER A 33 -0.43 8.39 2.83
C SER A 33 -0.86 6.92 2.76
N TYR A 34 -0.29 6.07 3.62
CA TYR A 34 -0.74 4.69 3.76
C TYR A 34 -2.08 4.59 4.51
N LEU A 35 -2.26 5.35 5.59
CA LEU A 35 -3.50 5.34 6.37
C LEU A 35 -4.64 6.03 5.61
N PHE A 36 -4.33 7.14 4.93
CA PHE A 36 -5.30 7.88 4.13
C PHE A 36 -4.75 8.05 2.71
N PRO A 37 -5.04 7.11 1.79
CA PRO A 37 -4.55 7.16 0.42
C PRO A 37 -4.97 8.44 -0.31
N MET A 38 -6.09 9.05 0.09
CA MET A 38 -6.58 10.32 -0.46
C MET A 38 -5.61 11.49 -0.23
N LEU A 39 -4.73 11.44 0.79
CA LEU A 39 -3.71 12.47 1.01
C LEU A 39 -2.80 12.68 -0.21
N ASN A 40 -2.57 11.61 -0.98
CA ASN A 40 -1.80 11.66 -2.22
C ASN A 40 -2.46 12.49 -3.34
N TRP A 41 -3.76 12.81 -3.21
CA TRP A 41 -4.46 13.71 -4.13
C TRP A 41 -4.26 15.19 -3.78
N PHE A 42 -4.01 15.48 -2.50
CA PHE A 42 -3.80 16.83 -2.01
C PHE A 42 -2.31 17.20 -1.96
N ILE A 43 -1.45 16.25 -1.63
CA ILE A 43 -0.01 16.46 -1.44
C ILE A 43 0.73 16.06 -2.73
N PRO A 44 1.57 16.94 -3.30
CA PRO A 44 2.38 16.59 -4.46
C PRO A 44 3.34 15.44 -4.15
N ILE A 45 3.28 14.41 -4.99
CA ILE A 45 4.05 13.17 -4.87
C ILE A 45 5.32 13.27 -5.69
N LYS A 46 6.42 12.74 -5.16
CA LYS A 46 7.68 12.62 -5.86
C LYS A 46 7.58 11.54 -6.94
N TYR A 47 8.02 11.89 -8.14
CA TYR A 47 8.18 10.96 -9.23
C TYR A 47 9.60 10.98 -9.79
N THR A 48 9.96 9.88 -10.44
CA THR A 48 11.22 9.70 -11.16
C THR A 48 10.91 9.28 -12.58
N LYS A 49 11.51 9.95 -13.56
CA LYS A 49 11.39 9.54 -14.96
C LYS A 49 12.24 8.29 -15.20
N LEU A 50 11.63 7.25 -15.74
CA LEU A 50 12.29 6.02 -16.17
C LEU A 50 12.60 6.10 -17.65
N THR A 51 13.76 5.56 -18.05
CA THR A 51 14.02 5.29 -19.48
C THR A 51 13.29 4.03 -19.91
N TYR A 52 13.11 3.84 -21.22
CA TYR A 52 12.48 2.63 -21.75
C TYR A 52 13.19 1.34 -21.32
N GLN A 53 14.53 1.35 -21.28
CA GLN A 53 15.33 0.21 -20.82
C GLN A 53 15.05 -0.13 -19.35
N GLU A 54 14.96 0.88 -18.48
CA GLU A 54 14.63 0.65 -17.08
C GLU A 54 13.21 0.15 -16.89
N PHE A 55 12.27 0.66 -17.69
CA PHE A 55 10.89 0.17 -17.68
C PHE A 55 10.81 -1.30 -18.10
N ASN A 56 11.51 -1.69 -19.16
CA ASN A 56 11.52 -3.07 -19.67
C ASN A 56 12.20 -4.06 -18.71
N ASN A 57 13.14 -3.58 -17.88
CA ASN A 57 13.79 -4.40 -16.86
C ASN A 57 12.94 -4.56 -15.58
N LEU A 58 11.79 -3.88 -15.47
CA LEU A 58 10.89 -4.04 -14.33
C LEU A 58 9.93 -5.20 -14.60
N ASP A 59 9.79 -6.08 -13.61
CA ASP A 59 8.74 -7.10 -13.61
C ASP A 59 7.38 -6.42 -13.43
N ILE A 60 6.67 -6.17 -14.52
CA ILE A 60 5.34 -5.55 -14.53
C ILE A 60 4.29 -6.65 -14.58
N PHE A 61 3.32 -6.58 -13.68
CA PHE A 61 2.16 -7.46 -13.76
C PHE A 61 1.22 -6.92 -14.84
N SER A 62 0.96 -7.72 -15.88
CA SER A 62 -0.16 -7.42 -16.79
C SER A 62 -1.45 -7.58 -15.99
N ASN A 63 -2.39 -6.64 -16.15
CA ASN A 63 -3.62 -6.56 -15.35
C ASN A 63 -4.62 -7.68 -15.74
N GLY A 64 -4.18 -8.94 -15.70
CA GLY A 64 -4.99 -10.12 -15.96
C GLY A 64 -5.83 -10.47 -14.73
N SER A 65 -7.11 -10.12 -14.79
CA SER A 65 -8.24 -10.67 -14.01
C SER A 65 -7.89 -11.25 -12.62
N GLY A 66 -7.57 -10.39 -11.65
CA GLY A 66 -7.36 -10.76 -10.24
C GLY A 66 -8.65 -11.04 -9.44
N ALA A 67 -9.68 -11.59 -10.07
CA ALA A 67 -11.00 -11.79 -9.44
C ALA A 67 -10.99 -12.85 -8.31
N SER A 68 -10.02 -13.77 -8.29
CA SER A 68 -9.97 -14.88 -7.33
C SER A 68 -9.36 -14.52 -5.97
N GLN A 69 -8.43 -13.54 -5.90
CA GLN A 69 -7.75 -13.18 -4.65
C GLN A 69 -8.70 -12.53 -3.62
N GLY A 70 -9.72 -11.80 -4.12
CA GLY A 70 -10.74 -11.15 -3.30
C GLY A 70 -11.66 -12.15 -2.59
N MET A 71 -12.06 -13.23 -3.28
CA MET A 71 -12.91 -14.28 -2.69
C MET A 71 -12.17 -15.08 -1.60
N ILE A 72 -10.89 -15.40 -1.82
CA ILE A 72 -10.08 -16.14 -0.83
C ILE A 72 -9.85 -15.30 0.43
N THR A 73 -9.62 -13.98 0.27
CA THR A 73 -9.42 -13.07 1.40
C THR A 73 -10.72 -12.84 2.18
N GLY A 74 -11.87 -12.76 1.50
CA GLY A 74 -13.19 -12.66 2.13
C GLY A 74 -13.55 -13.90 2.95
N GLY A 75 -13.35 -15.11 2.39
CA GLY A 75 -13.66 -16.37 3.07
C GLY A 75 -12.81 -16.62 4.32
N ILE A 76 -11.51 -16.29 4.26
CA ILE A 76 -10.61 -16.42 5.42
C ILE A 76 -11.05 -15.51 6.57
N GLY A 77 -11.49 -14.29 6.28
CA GLY A 77 -12.00 -13.37 7.30
C GLY A 77 -13.24 -13.92 8.03
N VAL A 78 -14.17 -14.56 7.31
CA VAL A 78 -15.35 -15.18 7.90
C VAL A 78 -14.97 -16.36 8.81
N ILE A 79 -14.07 -17.24 8.36
CA ILE A 79 -13.63 -18.39 9.17
C ILE A 79 -12.92 -17.92 10.46
N ILE A 80 -12.02 -16.94 10.33
CA ILE A 80 -11.30 -16.37 11.48
C ILE A 80 -12.26 -15.72 12.48
N SER A 81 -13.25 -14.96 12.00
CA SER A 81 -14.23 -14.31 12.88
C SER A 81 -15.17 -15.31 13.57
N VAL A 82 -15.54 -16.42 12.93
CA VAL A 82 -16.30 -17.51 13.54
C VAL A 82 -15.48 -18.21 14.64
N LEU A 83 -14.19 -18.49 14.40
CA LEU A 83 -13.31 -19.09 15.41
C LEU A 83 -13.05 -18.15 16.59
N LEU A 84 -12.80 -16.86 16.32
CA LEU A 84 -12.60 -15.85 17.35
C LEU A 84 -13.86 -15.66 18.21
N ARG A 85 -15.07 -15.76 17.64
CA ARG A 85 -16.31 -15.67 18.41
C ARG A 85 -16.36 -16.72 19.53
N SER A 86 -15.90 -17.94 19.28
CA SER A 86 -15.83 -18.99 20.31
C SER A 86 -14.85 -18.64 21.43
N ILE A 87 -13.77 -17.94 21.12
CA ILE A 87 -12.76 -17.51 22.12
C ILE A 87 -13.29 -16.32 22.92
N VAL A 88 -13.96 -15.37 22.28
CA VAL A 88 -14.55 -14.19 22.94
C VAL A 88 -15.66 -14.59 23.91
N GLY A 89 -16.46 -15.61 23.58
CA GLY A 89 -17.48 -16.14 24.49
C GLY A 89 -16.92 -16.75 25.79
N LEU A 90 -15.65 -17.16 25.80
CA LEU A 90 -14.94 -17.64 27.00
C LEU A 90 -14.29 -16.49 27.79
N MET A 91 -14.31 -15.27 27.23
CA MET A 91 -13.61 -14.10 27.73
C MET A 91 -14.60 -13.12 28.39
N ASP A 92 -15.54 -13.65 29.18
CA ASP A 92 -16.50 -12.85 29.97
C ASP A 92 -15.79 -12.27 31.21
N ILE A 93 -14.89 -11.35 30.95
CA ILE A 93 -14.08 -10.65 31.95
C ILE A 93 -14.51 -9.20 31.89
N ASN A 94 -14.84 -8.62 33.05
CA ASN A 94 -15.26 -7.23 33.15
C ASN A 94 -14.07 -6.28 32.95
N ILE A 95 -13.67 -6.09 31.70
CA ILE A 95 -12.56 -5.24 31.29
C ILE A 95 -13.09 -3.82 31.14
N SER A 96 -12.46 -2.86 31.84
CA SER A 96 -12.85 -1.46 31.70
C SER A 96 -12.57 -0.94 30.28
N GLN A 97 -13.39 0.00 29.83
CA GLN A 97 -13.28 0.60 28.50
C GLN A 97 -11.89 1.22 28.24
N ILE A 98 -11.19 1.66 29.29
CA ILE A 98 -9.83 2.20 29.21
C ILE A 98 -8.83 1.11 28.77
N TRP A 99 -8.95 -0.10 29.29
CA TRP A 99 -8.04 -1.21 28.97
C TRP A 99 -8.22 -1.70 27.54
N ILE A 100 -9.46 -1.66 27.04
CA ILE A 100 -9.78 -1.97 25.65
C ILE A 100 -9.10 -0.97 24.71
N LEU A 101 -9.15 0.33 25.03
CA LEU A 101 -8.48 1.37 24.26
C LEU A 101 -6.95 1.17 24.23
N ILE A 102 -6.35 0.80 25.37
CA ILE A 102 -4.91 0.53 25.48
C ILE A 102 -4.51 -0.66 24.60
N MET A 103 -5.25 -1.78 24.68
CA MET A 103 -4.99 -2.97 23.84
C MET A 103 -5.10 -2.64 22.35
N PHE A 104 -6.11 -1.85 21.96
CA PHE A 104 -6.25 -1.38 20.59
C PHE A 104 -5.05 -0.54 20.13
N LEU A 105 -4.60 0.40 20.97
CA LEU A 105 -3.44 1.24 20.66
C LEU A 105 -2.16 0.41 20.49
N ILE A 106 -1.94 -0.61 21.33
CA ILE A 106 -0.79 -1.52 21.21
C ILE A 106 -0.83 -2.25 19.87
N GLY A 107 -1.97 -2.83 19.50
CA GLY A 107 -2.15 -3.48 18.21
C GLY A 107 -1.93 -2.52 17.03
N PHE A 108 -2.44 -1.30 17.14
CA PHE A 108 -2.27 -0.26 16.13
C PHE A 108 -0.79 0.11 15.94
N VAL A 109 -0.04 0.30 17.02
CA VAL A 109 1.40 0.59 16.98
C VAL A 109 2.17 -0.57 16.33
N ALA A 110 1.83 -1.82 16.63
CA ALA A 110 2.46 -3.00 16.02
C ALA A 110 2.25 -3.03 14.50
N VAL A 111 1.03 -2.77 14.02
CA VAL A 111 0.72 -2.70 12.58
C VAL A 111 1.47 -1.57 11.89
N VAL A 112 1.51 -0.38 12.50
CA VAL A 112 2.28 0.77 11.97
C VAL A 112 3.77 0.44 11.90
N GLY A 113 4.33 -0.18 12.95
CA GLY A 113 5.73 -0.60 13.01
C GLY A 113 6.09 -1.62 11.91
N LEU A 114 5.27 -2.66 11.73
CA LEU A 114 5.43 -3.64 10.65
C LEU A 114 5.40 -2.97 9.28
N ARG A 115 4.48 -2.04 9.06
CA ARG A 115 4.38 -1.27 7.80
C ARG A 115 5.61 -0.42 7.55
N LEU A 116 6.14 0.27 8.55
CA LEU A 116 7.38 1.04 8.42
C LEU A 116 8.58 0.15 8.07
N ALA A 117 8.64 -1.06 8.62
CA ALA A 117 9.67 -2.04 8.27
C ALA A 117 9.55 -2.52 6.81
N LEU A 118 8.32 -2.84 6.37
CA LEU A 118 8.05 -3.21 4.97
C LEU A 118 8.42 -2.08 4.00
N ARG A 119 8.08 -0.83 4.33
CA ARG A 119 8.41 0.35 3.52
C ARG A 119 9.91 0.47 3.25
N LYS A 120 10.76 0.16 4.24
CA LYS A 120 12.22 0.17 4.07
C LYS A 120 12.67 -0.91 3.07
N LYS A 121 12.09 -2.12 3.16
CA LYS A 121 12.39 -3.22 2.23
C LYS A 121 11.88 -2.97 0.80
N LEU A 122 10.75 -2.27 0.65
CA LEU A 122 10.11 -2.02 -0.64
C LEU A 122 10.75 -0.89 -1.47
N LYS A 123 11.73 -0.15 -0.90
CA LYS A 123 12.40 0.97 -1.58
C LYS A 123 13.17 0.45 -2.80
N HIS A 124 12.78 0.88 -4.00
CA HIS A 124 13.39 0.43 -5.25
C HIS A 124 14.61 1.30 -5.62
N PRO A 125 15.75 0.71 -6.06
CA PRO A 125 16.97 1.45 -6.38
C PRO A 125 16.78 2.49 -7.50
N SER A 126 15.94 2.21 -8.50
CA SER A 126 15.64 3.18 -9.59
C SER A 126 14.95 4.46 -9.12
N SER A 127 14.31 4.46 -7.94
CA SER A 127 13.68 5.64 -7.33
C SER A 127 14.71 6.60 -6.70
N ASN A 128 15.98 6.20 -6.59
CA ASN A 128 17.03 7.01 -5.95
C ASN A 128 17.70 8.03 -6.87
N LYS A 129 17.21 8.23 -8.09
CA LYS A 129 17.76 9.24 -9.00
C LYS A 129 17.55 10.66 -8.44
N ASN A 130 18.55 11.51 -8.67
CA ASN A 130 18.63 12.88 -8.16
C ASN A 130 17.53 13.82 -8.70
N SER A 131 16.85 13.45 -9.79
CA SER A 131 15.74 14.22 -10.37
C SER A 131 14.38 13.81 -9.79
N LYS A 132 14.11 14.20 -8.53
CA LYS A 132 12.79 14.03 -7.91
C LYS A 132 11.92 15.24 -8.23
N GLN A 133 11.09 15.12 -9.27
CA GLN A 133 10.09 16.11 -9.60
C GLN A 133 8.79 15.80 -8.85
N LYS A 134 7.91 16.79 -8.69
CA LYS A 134 6.64 16.64 -7.96
C LYS A 134 5.49 16.62 -8.94
N VAL A 135 4.55 15.71 -8.75
CA VAL A 135 3.30 15.62 -9.51
C VAL A 135 2.13 15.49 -8.55
N ARG A 136 1.00 16.10 -8.88
CA ARG A 136 -0.24 15.93 -8.12
C ARG A 136 -1.09 14.88 -8.82
N LEU A 137 -1.51 13.84 -8.09
CA LEU A 137 -2.47 12.88 -8.62
C LEU A 137 -3.88 13.47 -8.49
N ILE A 138 -4.65 13.43 -9.56
CA ILE A 138 -6.05 13.85 -9.54
C ILE A 138 -6.87 12.58 -9.80
N PRO A 139 -7.83 12.22 -8.93
CA PRO A 139 -8.76 11.14 -9.23
C PRO A 139 -9.65 11.57 -10.40
N SER A 140 -9.76 10.72 -11.43
CA SER A 140 -10.72 10.88 -12.55
C SER A 140 -11.91 9.96 -12.37
#